data_AF-A0A967XMN9-F1
#
_entry.id   AF-A0A967XMN9-F1
#
_cell.length_a   1.000
_cell.length_b   1.000
_cell.length_c   1.000
_cell.angle_alpha   90.00
_cell.angle_beta   90.00
_cell.angle_gamma   90.00
#
_symmetry.space_group_name_H-M   'P 1'
#
loop_
_entity.id
_entity.type
_entity.pdbx_description
1 polymer ?
#
loop_
_entity_poly.entity_id
_entity_poly.type
_entity_poly.pdbx_seq_one_letter_code
_entity_poly.pdbx_strand_id
1 'polypeptide(L)'
;QGHFPGHPVMPGVLIVEAMAQCGGLLLMDAVEDAENKVVYFMTMDRVKFRKPVTPGDTIVFELEVVQLRRQVCRMAGRGVVGGDVVAEAEFMARIMDK
;
A
#
# COMPACT_ATOMS: atom_id res chain seq x y z
N GLN A 1 22.61 3.93 0.67
CA GLN A 1 22.53 4.10 -0.79
C GLN A 1 22.61 2.72 -1.43
N GLY A 2 21.59 2.30 -2.19
CA GLY A 2 21.56 0.96 -2.79
C GLY A 2 20.66 0.80 -4.01
N HIS A 3 19.72 1.74 -4.22
CA HIS A 3 18.83 1.73 -5.38
C HIS A 3 18.75 3.14 -6.00
N PHE A 4 19.64 3.50 -6.90
CA PHE A 4 20.91 2.87 -7.25
C PHE A 4 22.07 3.81 -6.88
N PRO A 5 23.31 3.33 -6.72
CA PRO A 5 24.46 4.22 -6.51
C PRO A 5 24.52 5.30 -7.60
N GLY A 6 24.52 6.58 -7.21
CA GLY A 6 24.51 7.72 -8.14
C GLY A 6 23.19 8.01 -8.87
N HIS A 7 22.15 7.18 -8.69
CA HIS A 7 20.84 7.34 -9.34
C HIS A 7 19.70 6.89 -8.39
N PRO A 8 19.36 7.71 -7.38
CA PRO A 8 18.41 7.32 -6.35
C PRO A 8 16.99 7.23 -6.90
N VAL A 9 16.38 6.05 -6.78
CA VAL A 9 14.99 5.76 -7.14
C VAL A 9 14.37 5.00 -5.98
N MET A 10 13.17 5.35 -5.55
CA MET A 10 12.45 4.58 -4.55
C MET A 10 12.14 3.19 -5.12
N PRO A 11 12.56 2.09 -4.46
CA PRO A 11 12.22 0.75 -4.91
C PRO A 11 10.71 0.58 -5.01
N GLY A 12 10.21 0.09 -6.15
CA GLY A 12 8.77 -0.09 -6.37
C GLY A 12 8.11 -0.97 -5.31
N VAL A 13 8.82 -1.98 -4.79
CA VAL A 13 8.34 -2.82 -3.68
C VAL A 13 8.08 -2.03 -2.39
N LEU A 14 8.84 -0.98 -2.12
CA LEU A 14 8.59 -0.11 -0.96
C LEU A 14 7.40 0.82 -1.19
N ILE A 15 7.10 1.19 -2.44
CA ILE A 15 5.89 1.94 -2.79
C ILE A 15 4.66 1.08 -2.51
N VAL A 16 4.70 -0.20 -2.92
CA VAL A 16 3.60 -1.14 -2.67
C VAL A 16 3.48 -1.45 -1.18
N GLU A 17 4.59 -1.64 -0.46
CA GLU A 17 4.58 -1.82 1.00
C GLU A 17 3.97 -0.61 1.72
N ALA A 18 4.38 0.62 1.37
CA ALA A 18 3.82 1.82 1.96
C ALA A 18 2.31 1.96 1.67
N MET A 19 1.89 1.67 0.44
CA MET A 19 0.48 1.62 0.05
C MET A 19 -0.30 0.58 0.86
N ALA A 20 0.28 -0.62 1.03
CA ALA A 20 -0.28 -1.69 1.82
C ALA A 20 -0.43 -1.27 3.29
N GLN A 21 0.60 -0.68 3.90
CA GLN A 21 0.55 -0.17 5.27
C GLN A 21 -0.52 0.91 5.48
N CYS A 22 -0.65 1.85 4.54
CA CYS A 22 -1.75 2.82 4.56
C CYS A 22 -3.12 2.13 4.47
N GLY A 23 -3.26 1.08 3.67
CA GLY A 23 -4.46 0.25 3.62
C GLY A 23 -4.73 -0.49 4.93
N GLY A 24 -3.68 -0.99 5.59
CA GLY A 24 -3.76 -1.60 6.91
C GLY A 24 -4.28 -0.63 7.97
N LEU A 25 -3.81 0.63 7.96
CA LEU A 25 -4.32 1.69 8.85
C LEU A 25 -5.81 1.98 8.59
N LEU A 26 -6.20 2.11 7.32
CA LEU A 26 -7.61 2.28 6.93
C LEU A 26 -8.49 1.12 7.42
N LEU A 27 -7.97 -0.11 7.35
CA LEU A 27 -8.69 -1.30 7.81
C LEU A 27 -8.82 -1.34 9.34
N MET A 28 -7.77 -0.98 10.08
CA MET A 28 -7.79 -1.01 11.55
C MET A 28 -8.81 -0.04 12.15
N ASP A 29 -9.10 1.07 11.48
CA ASP A 29 -10.17 2.00 11.89
C ASP A 29 -11.58 1.36 11.81
N ALA A 30 -11.75 0.35 10.95
CA ALA A 30 -13.01 -0.36 10.77
C ALA A 30 -13.16 -1.65 11.59
N VAL A 31 -12.16 -2.00 12.42
CA VAL A 31 -12.07 -3.30 13.12
C VAL A 31 -12.14 -3.11 14.62
N GLU A 32 -13.03 -3.87 15.29
CA GLU A 32 -13.09 -3.91 16.75
C GLU A 32 -11.81 -4.50 17.34
N ASP A 33 -11.35 -3.95 18.47
CA ASP A 33 -10.18 -4.41 19.21
C ASP A 33 -8.87 -4.41 18.38
N ALA A 34 -8.71 -3.39 17.52
CA ALA A 34 -7.58 -3.26 16.60
C ALA A 34 -6.19 -3.36 17.27
N GLU A 35 -6.06 -2.95 18.54
CA GLU A 35 -4.81 -3.04 19.31
C GLU A 35 -4.32 -4.49 19.48
N ASN A 36 -5.23 -5.47 19.47
CA ASN A 36 -4.92 -6.89 19.58
C ASN A 36 -4.94 -7.62 18.24
N LYS A 37 -5.04 -6.89 17.11
CA LYS A 37 -5.03 -7.46 15.76
C LYS A 37 -3.74 -7.17 15.01
N VAL A 38 -3.42 -8.04 14.06
CA VAL A 38 -2.35 -7.84 13.08
C VAL A 38 -2.89 -8.12 11.67
N VAL A 39 -2.41 -7.37 10.69
CA VAL A 39 -2.81 -7.50 9.28
C VAL A 39 -1.68 -8.18 8.51
N TYR A 40 -2.00 -9.29 7.85
CA TYR A 40 -1.10 -9.99 6.94
C TYR A 40 -1.58 -9.83 5.49
N PHE A 41 -0.73 -9.30 4.62
CA PHE A 41 -1.00 -9.24 3.18
C PHE A 41 -0.85 -10.63 2.56
N MET A 42 -1.85 -11.04 1.78
CA MET A 42 -1.95 -12.37 1.17
C MET A 42 -1.67 -12.32 -0.34
N THR A 43 -2.26 -11.35 -1.03
CA THR A 43 -2.06 -11.18 -2.48
C THR A 43 -1.86 -9.71 -2.84
N MET A 44 -1.11 -9.50 -3.91
CA MET A 44 -0.97 -8.22 -4.59
C MET A 44 -1.21 -8.48 -6.07
N ASP A 45 -2.24 -7.87 -6.61
CA ASP A 45 -2.73 -8.07 -7.97
C ASP A 45 -2.69 -6.74 -8.73
N ARG A 46 -2.56 -6.83 -10.05
CA ARG A 46 -2.58 -5.67 -10.97
C ARG A 46 -1.62 -4.54 -10.57
N VAL A 47 -0.49 -4.88 -9.94
CA VAL A 47 0.56 -3.93 -9.59
C VAL A 47 1.14 -3.31 -10.86
N LYS A 48 1.15 -1.98 -10.94
CA LYS A 48 1.74 -1.22 -12.05
C LYS A 48 2.59 -0.09 -11.51
N PHE A 49 3.81 0.03 -12.01
CA PHE A 49 4.68 1.18 -11.80
C PHE A 49 4.69 2.01 -13.09
N ARG A 50 4.20 3.24 -13.02
CA ARG A 50 4.02 4.13 -14.18
C ARG A 50 5.19 5.08 -14.36
N LYS A 51 5.72 5.62 -13.27
CA LYS A 51 6.83 6.59 -13.24
C LYS A 51 7.73 6.30 -12.03
N PRO A 52 9.06 6.49 -12.15
CA PRO A 52 9.96 6.37 -11.01
C PRO A 52 9.67 7.48 -10.00
N VAL A 53 9.77 7.15 -8.70
CA VAL A 53 9.70 8.11 -7.60
C VAL A 53 11.12 8.36 -7.11
N THR A 54 11.47 9.62 -6.87
CA THR A 54 12.84 10.08 -6.58
C THR A 54 12.88 10.96 -5.33
N PRO A 55 14.07 11.20 -4.73
CA PRO A 55 14.17 12.10 -3.59
C PRO A 55 13.60 13.49 -3.89
N GLY A 56 12.77 14.00 -2.98
CA GLY A 56 12.05 15.27 -3.14
C GLY A 56 10.58 15.10 -3.54
N ASP A 57 10.21 13.95 -4.09
CA ASP A 57 8.81 13.64 -4.37
C ASP A 57 8.01 13.42 -3.08
N THR A 58 6.79 13.93 -3.06
CA THR A 58 5.77 13.55 -2.06
C THR A 58 4.76 12.65 -2.73
N ILE A 59 4.75 11.38 -2.34
CA ILE A 59 3.74 10.42 -2.80
C ILE A 59 2.53 10.47 -1.88
N VAL A 60 1.35 10.66 -2.47
CA VAL A 60 0.05 10.55 -1.79
C VAL A 60 -0.55 9.20 -2.14
N PHE A 61 -0.89 8.41 -1.13
CA PHE A 61 -1.59 7.14 -1.32
C PHE A 61 -3.09 7.37 -1.17
N GLU A 62 -3.82 7.10 -2.25
CA GLU A 62 -5.28 7.13 -2.28
C GLU A 62 -5.77 5.68 -2.32
N LEU A 63 -6.55 5.30 -1.31
CA LEU A 63 -6.90 3.91 -1.03
C LEU A 63 -8.39 3.78 -0.77
N GLU A 64 -8.96 2.65 -1.21
CA GLU A 64 -10.33 2.28 -0.94
C GLU A 64 -10.44 0.82 -0.49
N VAL A 65 -11.35 0.56 0.47
CA VAL A 65 -11.77 -0.80 0.81
C VAL A 65 -12.82 -1.23 -0.21
N VAL A 66 -12.43 -2.12 -1.13
CA VAL A 66 -13.31 -2.66 -2.16
C VAL A 66 -14.28 -3.69 -1.57
N GLN A 67 -13.79 -4.48 -0.60
CA GLN A 67 -14.60 -5.51 0.03
C GLN A 67 -14.03 -5.89 1.39
N LEU A 68 -14.89 -5.93 2.42
CA LEU A 68 -14.60 -6.54 3.72
C LEU A 68 -15.54 -7.72 3.96
N ARG A 69 -14.99 -8.93 4.13
CA ARG A 69 -15.76 -10.13 4.49
C ARG A 69 -15.05 -10.92 5.59
N ARG A 70 -15.67 -10.99 6.76
CA ARG A 70 -15.11 -11.63 7.96
C ARG A 70 -13.73 -11.02 8.26
N GLN A 71 -12.67 -11.83 8.21
CA GLN A 71 -11.30 -11.43 8.47
C GLN A 71 -10.53 -11.06 7.20
N VAL A 72 -11.15 -11.10 6.01
CA VAL A 72 -10.47 -10.83 4.74
C VAL A 72 -10.93 -9.51 4.16
N CYS A 73 -9.96 -8.65 3.83
CA CYS A 73 -10.17 -7.35 3.21
C CYS A 73 -9.50 -7.34 1.83
N ARG A 74 -10.21 -6.79 0.83
CA ARG A 74 -9.65 -6.43 -0.47
C ARG A 74 -9.66 -4.91 -0.58
N MET A 75 -8.52 -4.37 -0.99
CA MET A 75 -8.30 -2.95 -1.18
C MET A 75 -7.76 -2.68 -2.58
N ALA A 76 -8.02 -1.48 -3.08
CA ALA A 76 -7.41 -0.95 -4.28
C ALA A 76 -6.82 0.41 -3.95
N GLY A 77 -5.71 0.75 -4.60
CA GLY A 77 -5.09 2.05 -4.37
C GLY A 77 -4.17 2.50 -5.48
N ARG A 78 -3.86 3.79 -5.41
CA ARG A 78 -2.89 4.44 -6.29
C ARG A 78 -1.98 5.37 -5.50
N GLY A 79 -0.74 5.45 -5.96
CA GLY A 79 0.24 6.45 -5.52
C GLY A 79 0.26 7.59 -6.52
N VAL A 80 0.19 8.83 -6.03
CA VAL A 80 0.15 10.05 -6.84
C VAL A 80 1.28 10.98 -6.42
N VAL A 81 2.03 11.52 -7.39
CA VAL A 81 3.05 12.55 -7.17
C VAL A 81 2.74 13.72 -8.09
N GLY A 82 2.52 14.91 -7.54
CA GLY A 82 2.23 16.11 -8.34
C GLY A 82 0.98 15.99 -9.24
N GLY A 83 0.00 15.17 -8.85
CA GLY A 83 -1.22 14.89 -9.63
C GLY A 83 -1.08 13.75 -10.65
N ASP A 84 0.12 13.22 -10.86
CA ASP A 84 0.37 12.08 -11.74
C ASP A 84 0.34 10.76 -10.97
N VAL A 85 -0.33 9.75 -11.53
CA VAL A 85 -0.29 8.38 -10.97
C VAL A 85 1.09 7.77 -11.24
N VAL A 86 1.80 7.41 -10.17
CA VAL A 86 3.13 6.78 -10.22
C VAL A 86 3.08 5.28 -9.98
N ALA A 87 2.10 4.80 -9.22
CA ALA A 87 1.87 3.38 -8.97
C ALA A 87 0.39 3.06 -8.74
N GLU A 88 -0.03 1.84 -9.05
CA GLU A 88 -1.37 1.30 -8.78
C GLU A 88 -1.24 -0.14 -8.31
N ALA A 89 -2.10 -0.58 -7.41
CA ALA A 89 -2.19 -1.98 -7.01
C ALA A 89 -3.55 -2.32 -6.39
N GLU A 90 -3.92 -3.59 -6.47
CA GLU A 90 -4.98 -4.20 -5.67
C GLU A 90 -4.33 -5.17 -4.69
N PHE A 91 -4.79 -5.23 -3.45
CA PHE A 91 -4.20 -6.11 -2.44
C PHE A 91 -5.28 -6.74 -1.58
N MET A 92 -5.01 -7.98 -1.18
CA MET A 92 -5.84 -8.71 -0.23
C MET A 92 -5.07 -8.90 1.06
N ALA A 93 -5.73 -8.67 2.18
CA ALA A 93 -5.15 -8.83 3.50
C ALA A 93 -6.08 -9.63 4.41
N ARG A 94 -5.50 -10.27 5.41
CA ARG A 94 -6.20 -10.99 6.46
C ARG A 94 -5.89 -10.40 7.82
N ILE A 95 -6.93 -10.14 8.59
CA ILE A 95 -6.87 -9.72 9.99
C ILE A 95 -6.75 -10.98 10.85
N MET A 96 -5.75 -11.00 11.71
CA MET A 96 -5.46 -12.09 12.64
C MET A 96 -5.35 -11.53 14.06
N ASP A 97 -5.56 -12.38 15.06
CA ASP A 97 -5.21 -12.06 16.44
C ASP A 97 -3.68 -12.08 16.59
N LYS A 98 -3.16 -11.22 17.47
CA LYS A 98 -1.74 -11.19 17.84
C LYS A 98 -1.33 -12.40 18.68
#